data_AF-A0A945ZHS9-F1
#
_entry.id   AF-A0A945ZHS9-F1
#
_cell.length_a   1.000
_cell.length_b   1.000
_cell.length_c   1.000
_cell.angle_alpha   90.00
_cell.angle_beta   90.00
_cell.angle_gamma   90.00
#
_symmetry.space_group_name_H-M   'P 1'
#
loop_
_entity.id
_entity.type
_entity.pdbx_description
1 polymer ?
#
loop_
_entity_poly.entity_id
_entity_poly.type
_entity_poly.pdbx_seq_one_letter_code
_entity_poly.pdbx_strand_id
1 'polypeptide(L)'
;PQGGTVKRALVIDVETTGLSTENDDVIQLAMLPFEYEAESGRILTVHKDQAFDRLREPAMPISDEASIITGITDDMVTGKHIDESDVAVVVANTDLIIAHNASFDRPMVEHLWYCFSEKPWACTLSSVDWLREGYGSGKLDYLGMQFGWFYDGHRAMADCEACLALLAQTLPNSGQTVMTAVREAALRKDHLVCAVDAPFDLRDQLKHRGYRWRPAELLNGKVWWTMTVEPEAEIAWLRSEIYGREASIPVHPVTAFERFSDRLWNFD
;
A
#
# COMPACT_ATOMS: atom_id res chain seq x y z
N PRO A 1 11.17 29.85 14.52
CA PRO A 1 11.10 28.65 13.66
C PRO A 1 11.10 27.39 14.54
N GLN A 2 9.92 26.85 14.83
CA GLN A 2 9.82 25.64 15.66
C GLN A 2 10.27 24.45 14.80
N GLY A 3 11.35 23.79 15.23
CA GLY A 3 11.97 22.66 14.55
C GLY A 3 11.36 21.35 15.02
N GLY A 4 10.35 20.87 14.29
CA GLY A 4 9.87 19.50 14.43
C GLY A 4 10.90 18.47 13.92
N THR A 5 10.63 17.21 14.19
CA THR A 5 11.50 16.11 13.76
C THR A 5 11.38 15.93 12.26
N VAL A 6 12.47 16.15 11.52
CA VAL A 6 12.50 15.89 10.08
C VAL A 6 12.65 14.39 9.83
N LYS A 7 11.80 13.87 8.94
CA LYS A 7 11.81 12.47 8.50
C LYS A 7 11.82 12.42 6.97
N ARG A 8 12.39 11.35 6.43
CA ARG A 8 12.52 11.14 5.00
C ARG A 8 11.59 10.01 4.55
N ALA A 9 10.77 10.29 3.55
CA ALA A 9 9.87 9.32 2.96
C ALA A 9 10.11 9.19 1.45
N LEU A 10 9.58 8.11 0.89
CA LEU A 10 9.66 7.79 -0.53
C LEU A 10 8.25 7.51 -1.04
N VAL A 11 7.79 8.30 -2.01
CA VAL A 11 6.64 7.87 -2.81
C VAL A 11 7.12 6.91 -3.87
N ILE A 12 6.39 5.82 -4.09
CA ILE A 12 6.66 4.82 -5.13
C ILE A 12 5.38 4.52 -5.88
N ASP A 13 5.55 4.20 -7.16
CA ASP A 13 4.51 3.69 -8.04
C ASP A 13 5.15 2.76 -9.09
N VAL A 14 4.42 1.75 -9.53
CA VAL A 14 4.84 0.81 -10.58
C VAL A 14 3.80 0.70 -11.68
N GLU A 15 4.28 0.65 -12.93
CA GLU A 15 3.49 0.12 -14.03
C GLU A 15 3.88 -1.33 -14.28
N THR A 16 2.91 -2.14 -14.69
CA THR A 16 3.03 -3.60 -14.72
C THR A 16 2.41 -4.20 -15.99
N THR A 17 2.71 -5.46 -16.29
CA THR A 17 2.12 -6.16 -17.46
C THR A 17 0.61 -6.42 -17.32
N GLY A 18 0.07 -6.30 -16.11
CA GLY A 18 -1.33 -6.55 -15.74
C GLY A 18 -1.58 -6.30 -14.25
N LEU A 19 -2.70 -6.81 -13.71
CA LEU A 19 -3.18 -6.50 -12.34
C LEU A 19 -2.92 -7.60 -11.29
N SER A 20 -2.24 -8.68 -11.65
CA SER A 20 -1.97 -9.81 -10.76
C SER A 20 -0.61 -9.68 -10.08
N THR A 21 -0.60 -9.49 -8.76
CA THR A 21 0.65 -9.45 -7.99
C THR A 21 1.45 -10.75 -8.02
N GLU A 22 0.83 -11.87 -8.42
CA GLU A 22 1.47 -13.18 -8.52
C GLU A 22 1.98 -13.53 -9.93
N ASN A 23 1.37 -12.94 -10.96
CA ASN A 23 1.51 -13.43 -12.34
C ASN A 23 1.96 -12.35 -13.32
N ASP A 24 1.90 -11.07 -12.94
CA ASP A 24 2.35 -9.96 -13.75
C ASP A 24 3.71 -9.45 -13.26
N ASP A 25 4.41 -8.73 -14.13
CA ASP A 25 5.77 -8.26 -13.89
C ASP A 25 5.86 -6.72 -14.01
N VAL A 26 6.85 -6.12 -13.36
CA VAL A 26 7.07 -4.66 -13.34
C VAL A 26 7.74 -4.20 -14.64
N ILE A 27 7.13 -3.22 -15.30
CA ILE A 27 7.62 -2.62 -16.55
C ILE A 27 8.13 -1.18 -16.37
N GLN A 28 7.70 -0.49 -15.31
CA GLN A 28 8.25 0.80 -14.90
C GLN A 28 8.30 0.87 -13.38
N LEU A 29 9.37 1.45 -12.84
CA LEU A 29 9.48 1.81 -11.44
C LEU A 29 9.76 3.31 -11.33
N ALA A 30 8.91 4.01 -10.59
CA ALA A 30 9.14 5.39 -10.20
C ALA A 30 9.28 5.53 -8.69
N MET A 31 10.22 6.36 -8.25
CA MET A 31 10.39 6.69 -6.84
C MET A 31 10.73 8.17 -6.66
N LEU A 32 10.02 8.85 -5.76
CA LEU A 32 10.17 10.27 -5.48
C LEU A 32 10.48 10.50 -3.99
N PRO A 33 11.76 10.73 -3.62
CA PRO A 33 12.14 10.98 -2.24
C PRO A 33 11.75 12.39 -1.79
N PHE A 34 11.29 12.52 -0.55
CA PHE A 34 10.92 13.80 0.05
C PHE A 34 11.14 13.80 1.57
N GLU A 35 11.19 14.99 2.16
CA GLU A 35 11.27 15.22 3.59
C GLU A 35 9.99 15.85 4.11
N TYR A 36 9.59 15.47 5.32
CA TYR A 36 8.43 16.03 6.00
C TYR A 36 8.70 16.23 7.50
N GLU A 37 7.94 17.14 8.10
CA GLU A 37 7.94 17.35 9.55
C GLU A 37 7.00 16.34 10.22
N ALA A 38 7.52 15.49 11.11
CA ALA A 38 6.79 14.35 11.64
C ALA A 38 5.54 14.73 12.44
N GLU A 39 5.56 15.86 13.12
CA GLU A 39 4.48 16.32 14.00
C GLU A 39 3.33 16.97 13.23
N SER A 40 3.61 17.67 12.12
CA SER A 40 2.60 18.40 11.33
C SER A 40 2.21 17.70 10.03
N GLY A 41 3.03 16.75 9.56
CA GLY A 41 2.92 16.14 8.24
C GLY A 41 3.29 17.09 7.09
N ARG A 42 3.78 18.31 7.39
CA ARG A 42 4.13 19.30 6.38
C ARG A 42 5.30 18.81 5.54
N ILE A 43 5.11 18.78 4.23
CA ILE A 43 6.17 18.51 3.26
C ILE A 43 7.17 19.67 3.26
N LEU A 44 8.46 19.36 3.39
CA LEU A 44 9.55 20.33 3.54
C LEU A 44 10.39 20.45 2.27
N THR A 45 10.87 19.31 1.77
CA THR A 45 11.79 19.24 0.64
C THR A 45 11.36 18.11 -0.28
N VAL A 46 11.35 18.33 -1.60
CA VAL A 46 11.15 17.29 -2.61
C VAL A 46 12.46 17.12 -3.37
N HIS A 47 13.05 15.94 -3.33
CA HIS A 47 14.35 15.66 -3.94
C HIS A 47 14.20 15.18 -5.39
N LYS A 48 13.73 16.08 -6.27
CA LYS A 48 13.54 15.75 -7.69
C LYS A 48 14.83 15.34 -8.40
N ASP A 49 15.97 15.84 -7.96
CA ASP A 49 17.30 15.44 -8.42
C ASP A 49 17.66 13.99 -8.10
N GLN A 50 16.97 13.39 -7.12
CA GLN A 50 17.13 12.01 -6.67
C GLN A 50 15.94 11.14 -7.07
N ALA A 51 15.03 11.67 -7.89
CA ALA A 51 13.92 10.91 -8.41
C ALA A 51 14.44 9.77 -9.31
N PHE A 52 13.88 8.59 -9.11
CA PHE A 52 14.17 7.40 -9.91
C PHE A 52 12.99 7.17 -10.84
N ASP A 53 13.23 7.04 -12.14
CA ASP A 53 12.20 6.70 -13.12
C ASP A 53 12.85 5.88 -14.23
N ARG A 54 12.56 4.58 -14.26
CA ARG A 54 13.17 3.64 -15.20
C ARG A 54 12.16 2.62 -15.69
N LEU A 55 12.30 2.28 -16.97
CA LEU A 55 11.63 1.14 -17.59
C LEU A 55 12.44 -0.14 -17.35
N ARG A 56 11.77 -1.27 -17.35
CA ARG A 56 12.34 -2.62 -17.25
C ARG A 56 11.67 -3.53 -18.24
N GLU A 57 12.44 -4.36 -18.92
CA GLU A 57 11.93 -5.45 -19.76
C GLU A 57 11.31 -6.54 -18.87
N PRO A 58 10.01 -6.83 -19.01
CA PRO A 58 9.36 -7.91 -18.26
C PRO A 58 9.72 -9.29 -18.82
N ALA A 59 9.50 -10.34 -18.03
CA ALA A 59 9.67 -11.73 -18.48
C ALA A 59 8.52 -12.26 -19.37
N MET A 60 7.51 -11.41 -19.62
CA MET A 60 6.28 -11.76 -20.33
C MET A 60 5.75 -10.54 -21.11
N PRO A 61 4.96 -10.75 -22.17
CA PRO A 61 4.39 -9.64 -22.94
C PRO A 61 3.51 -8.73 -22.07
N ILE A 62 3.53 -7.44 -22.36
CA ILE A 62 2.60 -6.48 -21.78
C ILE A 62 1.20 -6.77 -22.33
N SER A 63 0.17 -6.87 -21.47
CA SER A 63 -1.21 -7.05 -21.94
C SER A 63 -1.70 -5.83 -22.74
N ASP A 64 -2.63 -6.06 -23.68
CA ASP A 64 -3.22 -4.98 -24.46
C ASP A 64 -3.85 -3.92 -23.54
N GLU A 65 -4.56 -4.35 -22.50
CA GLU A 65 -5.17 -3.45 -21.52
C GLU A 65 -4.12 -2.62 -20.76
N ALA A 66 -3.05 -3.23 -20.27
CA ALA A 66 -1.97 -2.50 -19.60
C ALA A 66 -1.28 -1.52 -20.54
N SER A 67 -1.04 -1.90 -21.79
CA SER A 67 -0.42 -1.02 -22.78
C SER A 67 -1.32 0.19 -23.12
N ILE A 68 -2.64 -0.02 -23.24
CA ILE A 68 -3.63 1.06 -23.45
C ILE A 68 -3.64 2.05 -22.29
N ILE A 69 -3.60 1.54 -21.05
CA ILE A 69 -3.69 2.35 -19.84
C ILE A 69 -2.39 3.15 -19.64
N THR A 70 -1.24 2.48 -19.70
CA THR A 70 0.07 3.06 -19.34
C THR A 70 0.77 3.77 -20.50
N GLY A 71 0.36 3.45 -21.74
CA GLY A 71 1.05 3.86 -22.96
C GLY A 71 2.43 3.23 -23.14
N ILE A 72 2.78 2.19 -22.38
CA ILE A 72 4.05 1.46 -22.49
C ILE A 72 3.86 0.23 -23.37
N THR A 73 4.75 0.04 -24.35
CA THR A 73 4.74 -1.11 -25.26
C THR A 73 5.96 -2.00 -25.07
N ASP A 74 5.91 -3.24 -25.54
CA ASP A 74 7.06 -4.17 -25.49
C ASP A 74 8.32 -3.58 -26.15
N ASP A 75 8.15 -2.84 -27.25
CA ASP A 75 9.25 -2.16 -27.95
C ASP A 75 9.95 -1.10 -27.06
N MET A 76 9.20 -0.42 -26.19
CA MET A 76 9.76 0.62 -25.31
C MET A 76 10.61 0.03 -24.17
N VAL A 77 10.24 -1.17 -23.72
CA VAL A 77 10.90 -1.86 -22.60
C VAL A 77 11.98 -2.83 -23.05
N THR A 78 12.04 -3.19 -24.34
CA THR A 78 13.04 -4.09 -24.90
C THR A 78 14.48 -3.64 -24.55
N GLY A 79 15.26 -4.55 -23.94
CA GLY A 79 16.64 -4.33 -23.51
C GLY A 79 16.80 -3.39 -22.31
N LYS A 80 15.70 -2.97 -21.66
CA LYS A 80 15.76 -2.12 -20.46
C LYS A 80 15.94 -2.97 -19.21
N HIS A 81 16.79 -2.50 -18.31
CA HIS A 81 17.07 -3.16 -17.06
C HIS A 81 17.14 -2.12 -15.94
N ILE A 82 16.65 -2.50 -14.75
CA ILE A 82 16.80 -1.73 -13.52
C ILE A 82 17.84 -2.42 -12.65
N ASP A 83 18.94 -1.73 -12.40
CA ASP A 83 19.99 -2.21 -11.49
C ASP A 83 19.48 -2.16 -10.04
N GLU A 84 19.54 -3.30 -9.35
CA GLU A 84 19.15 -3.42 -7.94
C GLU A 84 19.94 -2.47 -7.03
N SER A 85 21.22 -2.22 -7.34
CA SER A 85 22.06 -1.33 -6.53
C SER A 85 21.59 0.12 -6.60
N ASP A 86 21.12 0.59 -7.76
CA ASP A 86 20.54 1.92 -7.91
C ASP A 86 19.25 2.05 -7.09
N VAL A 87 18.39 1.02 -7.11
CA VAL A 87 17.17 0.97 -6.30
C VAL A 87 17.51 1.03 -4.81
N ALA A 88 18.46 0.20 -4.37
CA ALA A 88 18.89 0.12 -2.98
C ALA A 88 19.44 1.47 -2.46
N VAL A 89 20.18 2.22 -3.28
CA VAL A 89 20.71 3.55 -2.91
C VAL A 89 19.58 4.54 -2.59
N VAL A 90 18.51 4.54 -3.38
CA VAL A 90 17.35 5.43 -3.15
C VAL A 90 16.59 5.00 -1.90
N VAL A 91 16.35 3.70 -1.73
CA VAL A 91 15.58 3.15 -0.61
C VAL A 91 16.31 3.25 0.72
N ALA A 92 17.65 3.11 0.75
CA ALA A 92 18.44 3.06 1.98
C ALA A 92 18.19 4.27 2.91
N ASN A 93 18.07 5.47 2.33
CA ASN A 93 17.91 6.73 3.07
C ASN A 93 16.46 7.06 3.46
N THR A 94 15.53 6.11 3.34
CA THR A 94 14.10 6.33 3.59
C THR A 94 13.66 5.75 4.93
N ASP A 95 12.89 6.53 5.71
CA ASP A 95 12.25 6.09 6.96
C ASP A 95 10.88 5.43 6.72
N LEU A 96 10.16 5.79 5.65
CA LEU A 96 8.82 5.31 5.32
C LEU A 96 8.58 5.30 3.80
N ILE A 97 8.08 4.19 3.27
CA ILE A 97 7.66 4.09 1.85
C ILE A 97 6.14 4.27 1.76
N ILE A 98 5.68 5.00 0.75
CA ILE A 98 4.28 5.36 0.56
C ILE A 98 3.87 5.09 -0.89
N ALA A 99 2.77 4.39 -1.09
CA ALA A 99 2.16 4.20 -2.40
C ALA A 99 0.66 4.53 -2.37
N HIS A 100 0.08 4.86 -3.52
CA HIS A 100 -1.36 4.99 -3.66
C HIS A 100 -1.97 3.65 -4.10
N ASN A 101 -2.27 2.80 -3.10
CA ASN A 101 -2.60 1.37 -3.23
C ASN A 101 -1.42 0.42 -2.96
N ALA A 102 -0.69 0.63 -1.86
CA ALA A 102 0.47 -0.18 -1.46
C ALA A 102 0.22 -1.70 -1.42
N SER A 103 -1.04 -2.17 -1.30
CA SER A 103 -1.40 -3.59 -1.45
C SER A 103 -1.06 -4.19 -2.82
N PHE A 104 -0.85 -3.35 -3.82
CA PHE A 104 -0.43 -3.74 -5.17
C PHE A 104 1.06 -3.48 -5.38
N ASP A 105 1.53 -2.25 -5.16
CA ASP A 105 2.92 -1.87 -5.44
C ASP A 105 3.92 -2.68 -4.61
N ARG A 106 3.63 -2.88 -3.33
CA ARG A 106 4.59 -3.52 -2.41
C ARG A 106 4.88 -4.97 -2.81
N PRO A 107 3.89 -5.86 -3.01
CA PRO A 107 4.16 -7.21 -3.52
C PRO A 107 4.90 -7.20 -4.86
N MET A 108 4.59 -6.24 -5.75
CA MET A 108 5.23 -6.13 -7.07
C MET A 108 6.72 -5.80 -6.98
N VAL A 109 7.15 -5.04 -5.98
CA VAL A 109 8.57 -4.64 -5.87
C VAL A 109 9.37 -5.52 -4.92
N GLU A 110 8.75 -6.11 -3.90
CA GLU A 110 9.47 -6.93 -2.90
C GLU A 110 10.01 -8.24 -3.49
N HIS A 111 9.38 -8.81 -4.51
CA HIS A 111 9.88 -10.02 -5.17
C HIS A 111 11.05 -9.74 -6.12
N LEU A 112 11.23 -8.49 -6.57
CA LEU A 112 12.32 -8.07 -7.45
C LEU A 112 13.50 -7.48 -6.68
N TRP A 113 13.24 -6.67 -5.65
CA TRP A 113 14.26 -5.95 -4.91
C TRP A 113 14.02 -6.06 -3.39
N TYR A 114 14.91 -6.78 -2.72
CA TYR A 114 14.75 -7.13 -1.30
C TYR A 114 14.72 -5.90 -0.37
N CYS A 115 15.39 -4.80 -0.74
CA CYS A 115 15.49 -3.59 0.08
C CYS A 115 14.13 -2.97 0.46
N PHE A 116 13.07 -3.21 -0.34
CA PHE A 116 11.70 -2.78 -0.02
C PHE A 116 11.10 -3.52 1.19
N SER A 117 11.58 -4.74 1.46
CA SER A 117 11.16 -5.58 2.58
C SER A 117 11.67 -5.07 3.92
N GLU A 118 12.75 -4.27 3.91
CA GLU A 118 13.43 -3.76 5.09
C GLU A 118 12.87 -2.41 5.57
N LYS A 119 11.82 -1.90 4.92
CA LYS A 119 11.24 -0.59 5.22
C LYS A 119 9.77 -0.73 5.64
N PRO A 120 9.28 0.18 6.52
CA PRO A 120 7.86 0.26 6.79
C PRO A 120 7.13 0.89 5.61
N TRP A 121 5.90 0.46 5.36
CA TRP A 121 5.03 0.95 4.29
C TRP A 121 3.76 1.62 4.81
N ALA A 122 3.28 2.59 4.04
CA ALA A 122 1.98 3.22 4.22
C ALA A 122 1.24 3.34 2.88
N CYS A 123 -0.08 3.48 2.95
CA CYS A 123 -0.94 3.52 1.78
C CYS A 123 -1.85 4.74 1.82
N THR A 124 -1.78 5.64 0.85
CA THR A 124 -2.68 6.81 0.84
C THR A 124 -4.13 6.38 0.59
N LEU A 125 -4.36 5.33 -0.20
CA LEU A 125 -5.70 4.83 -0.50
C LEU A 125 -6.43 4.26 0.73
N SER A 126 -5.76 3.46 1.56
CA SER A 126 -6.41 2.75 2.69
C SER A 126 -6.13 3.33 4.07
N SER A 127 -5.14 4.21 4.21
CA SER A 127 -4.85 4.85 5.51
C SER A 127 -5.82 5.96 5.86
N VAL A 128 -6.53 6.51 4.88
CA VAL A 128 -7.50 7.59 5.04
C VAL A 128 -8.91 7.06 4.81
N ASP A 129 -9.83 7.39 5.72
CA ASP A 129 -11.26 7.13 5.52
C ASP A 129 -11.85 8.24 4.64
N TRP A 130 -11.62 8.12 3.33
CA TRP A 130 -12.04 9.13 2.34
C TRP A 130 -13.52 9.46 2.42
N LEU A 131 -14.37 8.48 2.74
CA LEU A 131 -15.81 8.68 2.89
C LEU A 131 -16.12 9.61 4.07
N ARG A 132 -15.49 9.39 5.23
CA ARG A 132 -15.65 10.29 6.38
C ARG A 132 -15.01 11.65 6.15
N GLU A 133 -14.04 11.75 5.25
CA GLU A 133 -13.49 13.01 4.76
C GLU A 133 -14.34 13.64 3.63
N GLY A 134 -15.55 13.12 3.36
CA GLY A 134 -16.49 13.73 2.42
C GLY A 134 -16.24 13.40 0.95
N TYR A 135 -15.37 12.43 0.65
CA TYR A 135 -15.02 12.01 -0.69
C TYR A 135 -15.62 10.64 -1.01
N GLY A 136 -16.34 10.56 -2.14
CA GLY A 136 -17.06 9.34 -2.53
C GLY A 136 -16.18 8.23 -3.10
N SER A 137 -14.91 8.53 -3.37
CA SER A 137 -13.91 7.58 -3.87
C SER A 137 -12.53 7.96 -3.36
N GLY A 138 -11.67 6.95 -3.20
CA GLY A 138 -10.27 7.15 -2.86
C GLY A 138 -9.32 7.12 -4.07
N LYS A 139 -9.83 6.99 -5.31
CA LYS A 139 -8.97 6.96 -6.50
C LYS A 139 -8.18 8.27 -6.66
N LEU A 140 -6.91 8.16 -7.05
CA LEU A 140 -5.99 9.31 -7.09
C LEU A 140 -6.46 10.42 -8.03
N ASP A 141 -6.93 10.08 -9.22
CA ASP A 141 -7.50 11.00 -10.21
C ASP A 141 -8.72 11.76 -9.67
N TYR A 142 -9.64 11.04 -9.03
CA TYR A 142 -10.82 11.61 -8.39
C TYR A 142 -10.44 12.54 -7.25
N LEU A 143 -9.52 12.12 -6.36
CA LEU A 143 -9.05 12.93 -5.26
C LEU A 143 -8.36 14.20 -5.78
N GLY A 144 -7.52 14.08 -6.81
CA GLY A 144 -6.90 15.23 -7.47
C GLY A 144 -7.92 16.25 -7.95
N MET A 145 -8.97 15.77 -8.65
CA MET A 145 -10.08 16.61 -9.08
C MET A 145 -10.78 17.29 -7.90
N GLN A 146 -11.03 16.58 -6.79
CA GLN A 146 -11.63 17.17 -5.59
C GLN A 146 -10.76 18.25 -4.94
N PHE A 147 -9.43 18.09 -4.97
CA PHE A 147 -8.47 19.07 -4.49
C PHE A 147 -8.09 20.14 -5.53
N GLY A 148 -8.70 20.11 -6.72
CA GLY A 148 -8.59 21.16 -7.73
C GLY A 148 -7.40 21.06 -8.68
N TRP A 149 -6.81 19.87 -8.85
CA TRP A 149 -5.69 19.64 -9.77
C TRP A 149 -5.92 18.39 -10.63
N PHE A 150 -5.23 18.35 -11.77
CA PHE A 150 -5.31 17.29 -12.77
C PHE A 150 -3.91 16.91 -13.21
N TYR A 151 -3.73 15.67 -13.63
CA TYR A 151 -2.48 15.16 -14.15
C TYR A 151 -2.76 14.02 -15.13
N ASP A 152 -1.77 13.70 -15.95
CA ASP A 152 -1.82 12.54 -16.84
C ASP A 152 -1.43 11.30 -16.03
N GLY A 153 -2.41 10.54 -15.56
CA GLY A 153 -2.20 9.31 -14.80
C GLY A 153 -1.71 8.15 -15.66
N HIS A 154 -1.33 7.05 -14.99
CA HIS A 154 -0.80 5.83 -15.60
C HIS A 154 0.58 6.04 -16.22
N ARG A 155 1.36 6.89 -15.56
CA ARG A 155 2.78 7.06 -15.76
C ARG A 155 3.36 7.11 -14.36
N ALA A 156 4.13 6.10 -13.97
CA ALA A 156 4.52 5.93 -12.58
C ALA A 156 5.09 7.19 -11.89
N MET A 157 5.91 7.99 -12.58
CA MET A 157 6.43 9.24 -12.00
C MET A 157 5.35 10.32 -11.83
N ALA A 158 4.40 10.43 -12.76
CA ALA A 158 3.28 11.36 -12.64
C ALA A 158 2.36 10.95 -11.47
N ASP A 159 2.12 9.66 -11.30
CA ASP A 159 1.37 9.12 -10.15
C ASP A 159 2.12 9.33 -8.82
N CYS A 160 3.45 9.23 -8.80
CA CYS A 160 4.27 9.61 -7.64
C CYS A 160 4.13 11.11 -7.29
N GLU A 161 4.18 11.99 -8.29
CA GLU A 161 3.99 13.43 -8.08
C GLU A 161 2.57 13.77 -7.61
N ALA A 162 1.55 13.12 -8.17
CA ALA A 162 0.15 13.26 -7.75
C ALA A 162 -0.09 12.74 -6.32
N CYS A 163 0.48 11.59 -5.97
CA CYS A 163 0.43 11.04 -4.62
C CYS A 163 1.14 11.96 -3.61
N LEU A 164 2.29 12.55 -3.96
CA LEU A 164 2.95 13.55 -3.13
C LEU A 164 2.14 14.84 -2.99
N ALA A 165 1.51 15.31 -4.08
CA ALA A 165 0.62 16.46 -4.05
C ALA A 165 -0.61 16.20 -3.15
N LEU A 166 -1.13 14.96 -3.14
CA LEU A 166 -2.19 14.52 -2.26
C LEU A 166 -1.73 14.50 -0.79
N LEU A 167 -0.53 13.97 -0.50
CA LEU A 167 0.04 13.95 0.86
C LEU A 167 0.14 15.36 1.48
N ALA A 168 0.39 16.36 0.65
CA ALA A 168 0.47 17.76 1.06
C ALA A 168 -0.90 18.43 1.31
N GLN A 169 -2.02 17.80 0.97
CA GLN A 169 -3.35 18.37 1.17
C GLN A 169 -3.82 18.27 2.63
N THR A 170 -4.70 19.19 2.99
CA THR A 170 -5.44 19.13 4.25
C THR A 170 -6.77 18.43 4.03
N LEU A 171 -7.06 17.42 4.85
CA LEU A 171 -8.33 16.73 4.86
C LEU A 171 -9.45 17.67 5.31
N PRO A 172 -10.58 17.73 4.57
CA PRO A 172 -11.57 18.79 4.74
C PRO A 172 -12.36 18.68 6.05
N ASN A 173 -12.60 17.48 6.58
CA ASN A 173 -13.41 17.30 7.79
C ASN A 173 -12.55 17.17 9.04
N SER A 174 -11.45 16.41 8.99
CA SER A 174 -10.55 16.27 10.15
C SER A 174 -9.55 17.42 10.30
N GLY A 175 -9.26 18.17 9.24
CA GLY A 175 -8.36 19.34 9.27
C GLY A 175 -6.87 19.01 9.41
N GLN A 176 -6.49 17.73 9.48
CA GLN A 176 -5.10 17.29 9.45
C GLN A 176 -4.59 17.13 8.02
N THR A 177 -3.28 17.08 7.81
CA THR A 177 -2.73 16.75 6.49
C THR A 177 -2.94 15.27 6.17
N VAL A 178 -3.04 14.92 4.88
CA VAL A 178 -3.08 13.53 4.43
C VAL A 178 -1.81 12.80 4.90
N MET A 179 -0.64 13.45 4.84
CA MET A 179 0.61 12.90 5.36
C MET A 179 0.54 12.53 6.84
N THR A 180 -0.09 13.35 7.69
CA THR A 180 -0.29 13.02 9.11
C THR A 180 -1.14 11.75 9.26
N ALA A 181 -2.30 11.70 8.61
CA ALA A 181 -3.19 10.53 8.67
C ALA A 181 -2.49 9.24 8.19
N VAL A 182 -1.71 9.33 7.11
CA VAL A 182 -0.94 8.22 6.54
C VAL A 182 0.17 7.76 7.48
N ARG A 183 0.91 8.68 8.10
CA ARG A 183 1.95 8.36 9.09
C ARG A 183 1.34 7.74 10.34
N GLU A 184 0.26 8.30 10.87
CA GLU A 184 -0.41 7.76 12.06
C GLU A 184 -0.91 6.34 11.80
N ALA A 185 -1.49 6.10 10.62
CA ALA A 185 -1.86 4.77 10.18
C ALA A 185 -0.64 3.83 10.09
N ALA A 186 0.51 4.30 9.60
CA ALA A 186 1.75 3.52 9.59
C ALA A 186 2.23 3.15 11.01
N LEU A 187 1.98 3.99 12.01
CA LEU A 187 2.37 3.74 13.41
C LEU A 187 1.40 2.85 14.18
N ARG A 188 0.20 2.55 13.64
CA ARG A 188 -0.77 1.67 14.31
C ARG A 188 -0.24 0.25 14.46
N LYS A 189 -0.52 -0.33 15.62
CA LYS A 189 -0.31 -1.74 15.92
C LYS A 189 -1.61 -2.48 15.62
N ASP A 190 -1.70 -2.99 14.40
CA ASP A 190 -2.83 -3.81 13.99
C ASP A 190 -2.56 -5.27 14.37
N HIS A 191 -3.61 -6.08 14.34
CA HIS A 191 -3.54 -7.51 14.55
C HIS A 191 -4.30 -8.21 13.44
N LEU A 192 -3.67 -9.20 12.83
CA LEU A 192 -4.31 -10.15 11.94
C LEU A 192 -5.06 -11.17 12.80
N VAL A 193 -6.38 -11.20 12.67
CA VAL A 193 -7.25 -12.14 13.37
C VAL A 193 -7.77 -13.16 12.36
N CYS A 194 -7.50 -14.44 12.63
CA CYS A 194 -7.83 -15.54 11.73
C CYS A 194 -8.97 -16.39 12.31
N ALA A 195 -10.12 -16.38 11.65
CA ALA A 195 -11.26 -17.25 11.95
C ALA A 195 -11.08 -18.61 11.25
N VAL A 196 -10.20 -19.44 11.83
CA VAL A 196 -9.89 -20.82 11.37
C VAL A 196 -11.09 -21.73 11.57
N ASP A 197 -11.36 -22.61 10.60
CA ASP A 197 -12.47 -23.57 10.63
C ASP A 197 -13.84 -22.95 10.94
N ALA A 198 -14.06 -21.70 10.51
CA ALA A 198 -15.35 -21.04 10.68
C ALA A 198 -16.46 -21.80 9.93
N PRO A 199 -17.65 -21.99 10.53
CA PRO A 199 -18.77 -22.67 9.88
C PRO A 199 -19.16 -22.02 8.55
N PHE A 200 -19.33 -22.84 7.50
CA PHE A 200 -19.58 -22.37 6.14
C PHE A 200 -20.90 -21.59 5.97
N ASP A 201 -21.89 -21.92 6.80
CA ASP A 201 -23.20 -21.27 6.88
C ASP A 201 -23.14 -19.87 7.49
N LEU A 202 -22.07 -19.54 8.23
CA LEU A 202 -21.87 -18.24 8.87
C LEU A 202 -20.95 -17.29 8.07
N ARG A 203 -20.51 -17.71 6.87
CA ARG A 203 -19.65 -16.90 6.00
C ARG A 203 -20.19 -15.50 5.70
N ASP A 204 -21.52 -15.35 5.61
CA ASP A 204 -22.12 -14.08 5.28
C ASP A 204 -22.04 -13.12 6.47
N GLN A 205 -22.11 -13.61 7.71
CA GLN A 205 -21.88 -12.78 8.91
C GLN A 205 -20.44 -12.27 8.96
N LEU A 206 -19.47 -13.15 8.66
CA LEU A 206 -18.06 -12.79 8.55
C LEU A 206 -17.84 -11.68 7.50
N LYS A 207 -18.41 -11.85 6.30
CA LYS A 207 -18.35 -10.81 5.24
C LYS A 207 -18.96 -9.48 5.68
N HIS A 208 -20.14 -9.50 6.31
CA HIS A 208 -20.80 -8.26 6.79
C HIS A 208 -19.98 -7.55 7.86
N ARG A 209 -19.20 -8.31 8.64
CA ARG A 209 -18.27 -7.75 9.64
C ARG A 209 -16.91 -7.33 9.05
N GLY A 210 -16.72 -7.50 7.74
CA GLY A 210 -15.52 -7.06 7.03
C GLY A 210 -14.41 -8.11 6.91
N TYR A 211 -14.67 -9.36 7.29
CA TYR A 211 -13.71 -10.43 7.04
C TYR A 211 -13.57 -10.72 5.54
N ARG A 212 -12.35 -11.09 5.16
CA ARG A 212 -11.98 -11.50 3.81
C ARG A 212 -11.62 -12.98 3.81
N TRP A 213 -11.94 -13.68 2.73
CA TRP A 213 -11.55 -15.07 2.55
C TRP A 213 -10.14 -15.13 1.97
N ARG A 214 -9.26 -15.93 2.57
CA ARG A 214 -7.98 -16.33 1.98
C ARG A 214 -8.12 -17.72 1.36
N PRO A 215 -7.89 -17.89 0.05
CA PRO A 215 -7.96 -19.17 -0.65
C PRO A 215 -7.06 -20.26 -0.05
N ALA A 216 -7.33 -21.53 -0.35
CA ALA A 216 -6.63 -22.67 0.24
C ALA A 216 -5.24 -22.92 -0.37
N GLU A 217 -5.02 -22.38 -1.57
CA GLU A 217 -3.81 -22.52 -2.37
C GLU A 217 -2.68 -21.64 -1.84
N LEU A 218 -3.00 -20.62 -1.04
CA LEU A 218 -2.05 -19.68 -0.47
C LEU A 218 -1.54 -20.15 0.90
N LEU A 219 -0.32 -19.71 1.26
CA LEU A 219 0.28 -19.99 2.56
C LEU A 219 -0.65 -19.55 3.71
N ASN A 220 -0.86 -20.42 4.71
CA ASN A 220 -1.79 -20.20 5.82
C ASN A 220 -3.21 -19.82 5.33
N GLY A 221 -3.61 -20.42 4.21
CA GLY A 221 -4.88 -20.19 3.54
C GLY A 221 -6.06 -20.99 4.13
N LYS A 222 -7.16 -21.00 3.39
CA LYS A 222 -8.44 -21.61 3.79
C LYS A 222 -8.98 -21.01 5.10
N VAL A 223 -8.90 -19.69 5.22
CA VAL A 223 -9.24 -18.98 6.45
C VAL A 223 -9.94 -17.66 6.17
N TRP A 224 -10.89 -17.30 7.02
CA TRP A 224 -11.45 -15.96 7.06
C TRP A 224 -10.57 -15.08 7.95
N TRP A 225 -10.24 -13.88 7.50
CA TRP A 225 -9.37 -12.98 8.26
C TRP A 225 -9.83 -11.53 8.24
N THR A 226 -9.41 -10.79 9.26
CA THR A 226 -9.55 -9.33 9.33
C THR A 226 -8.32 -8.72 10.01
N MET A 227 -8.16 -7.41 9.88
CA MET A 227 -7.17 -6.64 10.63
C MET A 227 -7.87 -5.68 11.58
N THR A 228 -7.42 -5.63 12.84
CA THR A 228 -8.02 -4.77 13.86
C THR A 228 -7.00 -4.27 14.88
N VAL A 229 -7.25 -3.09 15.45
CA VAL A 229 -6.51 -2.56 16.60
C VAL A 229 -7.05 -3.09 17.94
N GLU A 230 -8.22 -3.73 17.95
CA GLU A 230 -8.90 -4.27 19.13
C GLU A 230 -9.12 -5.79 18.98
N PRO A 231 -8.06 -6.62 19.02
CA PRO A 231 -8.18 -8.06 18.79
C PRO A 231 -9.04 -8.76 19.85
N GLU A 232 -9.05 -8.30 21.10
CA GLU A 232 -9.83 -8.92 22.18
C GLU A 232 -11.33 -8.81 21.94
N ALA A 233 -11.80 -7.66 21.45
CA ALA A 233 -13.20 -7.46 21.09
C ALA A 233 -13.60 -8.38 19.93
N GLU A 234 -12.69 -8.58 18.97
CA GLU A 234 -12.95 -9.42 17.82
C GLU A 234 -12.92 -10.91 18.16
N ILE A 235 -12.01 -11.35 19.03
CA ILE A 235 -11.98 -12.70 19.59
C ILE A 235 -13.30 -12.99 20.33
N ALA A 236 -13.78 -12.06 21.15
CA ALA A 236 -15.02 -12.22 21.89
C ALA A 236 -16.22 -12.38 20.94
N TRP A 237 -16.30 -11.55 19.89
CA TRP A 237 -17.34 -11.64 18.87
C TRP A 237 -17.31 -12.96 18.11
N LEU A 238 -16.13 -13.41 17.67
CA LEU A 238 -15.99 -14.71 16.99
C LEU A 238 -16.46 -15.86 17.88
N ARG A 239 -16.12 -15.85 19.17
CA ARG A 239 -16.57 -16.88 20.11
C ARG A 239 -18.08 -16.89 20.31
N SER A 240 -18.72 -15.72 20.37
CA SER A 240 -20.17 -15.63 20.59
C SER A 240 -20.97 -15.91 19.32
N GLU A 241 -20.66 -15.22 18.21
CA GLU A 241 -21.51 -15.20 17.02
C GLU A 241 -21.13 -16.25 15.97
N ILE A 242 -19.86 -16.66 15.91
CA ILE A 242 -19.35 -17.57 14.87
C ILE A 242 -19.15 -18.99 15.40
N TYR A 243 -18.47 -19.15 16.53
CA TYR A 243 -18.17 -20.49 17.05
C TYR A 243 -19.19 -20.99 18.07
N GLY A 244 -19.87 -20.09 18.79
CA GLY A 244 -20.80 -20.45 19.87
C GLY A 244 -20.14 -21.19 21.04
N ARG A 245 -18.81 -21.09 21.17
CA ARG A 245 -18.00 -21.76 22.19
C ARG A 245 -16.66 -21.06 22.35
N GLU A 246 -15.94 -21.43 23.40
CA GLU A 246 -14.52 -21.12 23.52
C GLU A 246 -13.75 -21.77 22.37
N ALA A 247 -13.10 -20.94 21.56
CA ALA A 247 -12.28 -21.32 20.42
C ALA A 247 -10.91 -20.64 20.52
N SER A 248 -9.88 -21.38 20.14
CA SER A 248 -8.53 -20.83 19.95
C SER A 248 -8.51 -20.09 18.61
N ILE A 249 -8.39 -18.77 18.66
CA ILE A 249 -8.41 -17.89 17.49
C ILE A 249 -7.00 -17.34 17.33
N PRO A 250 -6.27 -17.70 16.26
CA PRO A 250 -4.96 -17.15 15.99
C PRO A 250 -5.02 -15.63 15.79
N VAL A 251 -4.11 -14.94 16.46
CA VAL A 251 -3.93 -13.50 16.39
C VAL A 251 -2.45 -13.20 16.25
N HIS A 252 -2.08 -12.46 15.21
CA HIS A 252 -0.70 -12.11 14.92
C HIS A 252 -0.55 -10.60 14.90
N PRO A 253 0.43 -10.01 15.62
CA PRO A 253 0.68 -8.57 15.55
C PRO A 253 1.20 -8.21 14.15
N VAL A 254 0.73 -7.07 13.64
CA VAL A 254 1.06 -6.57 12.31
C VAL A 254 1.51 -5.12 12.40
N THR A 255 2.70 -4.84 11.88
CA THR A 255 3.24 -3.48 11.80
C THR A 255 3.29 -3.00 10.36
N ALA A 256 3.79 -1.79 10.14
CA ALA A 256 4.06 -1.28 8.79
C ALA A 256 5.11 -2.10 8.02
N PHE A 257 5.91 -2.93 8.70
CA PHE A 257 6.88 -3.82 8.04
C PHE A 257 6.23 -5.05 7.40
N GLU A 258 5.06 -5.48 7.88
CA GLU A 258 4.31 -6.63 7.33
C GLU A 258 3.08 -6.19 6.53
N ARG A 259 2.47 -5.05 6.87
CA ARG A 259 1.28 -4.55 6.16
C ARG A 259 1.52 -4.44 4.66
N PHE A 260 0.56 -4.88 3.87
CA PHE A 260 0.62 -4.88 2.40
C PHE A 260 1.67 -5.83 1.79
N SER A 261 2.39 -6.62 2.60
CA SER A 261 3.33 -7.64 2.10
C SER A 261 2.68 -9.03 2.16
N ASP A 262 3.07 -9.92 1.25
CA ASP A 262 2.72 -11.34 1.36
C ASP A 262 3.34 -12.00 2.60
N ARG A 263 4.44 -11.43 3.13
CA ARG A 263 5.07 -11.88 4.38
C ARG A 263 4.17 -11.75 5.60
N LEU A 264 3.05 -11.00 5.50
CA LEU A 264 1.99 -10.98 6.51
C LEU A 264 1.53 -12.40 6.90
N TRP A 265 1.66 -13.36 5.98
CA TRP A 265 1.22 -14.74 6.15
C TRP A 265 2.33 -15.71 6.56
N ASN A 266 3.56 -15.22 6.80
CA ASN A 266 4.72 -16.05 7.18
C ASN A 266 4.79 -16.27 8.72
N PHE A 267 3.70 -16.71 9.31
CA PHE A 267 3.65 -17.12 10.71
C PHE A 267 3.56 -18.64 10.84
N ASP A 268 4.12 -19.16 11.94
CA ASP A 268 4.16 -20.59 12.27
C ASP A 268 2.79 -21.15 12.71
#